data_AF-A0A2G2FZ18-F1
#
_entry.id   AF-A0A2G2FZ18-F1
#
_cell.length_a   1.000
_cell.length_b   1.000
_cell.length_c   1.000
_cell.angle_alpha   90.00
_cell.angle_beta   90.00
_cell.angle_gamma   90.00
#
_symmetry.space_group_name_H-M   'P 1'
#
loop_
_entity.id
_entity.type
_entity.pdbx_description
1 polymer ?
#
loop_
_entity_poly.entity_id
_entity_poly.type
_entity_poly.pdbx_seq_one_letter_code
_entity_poly.pdbx_strand_id
1 'polypeptide(L)'
;MSGIKLETQIEIELKHILIELEYGRTNHFRHFIDQYFCYKQGYVTKNNKASWSEIVGNEFTSAAARKVLDDPNRSNKELIDKEHVVPLKVLEEMLLKINNPTTKIIDDFLSQWLLFATITKEEDNLLTKNGLKSAMPQGFNESDSKFSRYDFINLTVKK
;
A
#
# COMPACT_ATOMS: atom_id res chain seq x y z
N MET A 1 1.87 -17.70 -21.01
CA MET A 1 1.56 -16.44 -21.74
C MET A 1 1.03 -15.32 -20.82
N SER A 2 0.42 -15.60 -19.67
CA SER A 2 -0.02 -14.55 -18.73
C SER A 2 1.12 -13.81 -18.01
N GLY A 3 2.21 -14.51 -17.64
CA GLY A 3 3.34 -13.92 -16.88
C GLY A 3 4.06 -12.76 -17.58
N ILE A 4 4.40 -12.92 -18.86
CA ILE A 4 5.12 -11.90 -19.67
C ILE A 4 4.35 -10.57 -19.72
N LYS A 5 3.02 -10.64 -19.76
CA LYS A 5 2.16 -9.46 -19.81
C LYS A 5 2.16 -8.69 -18.48
N LEU A 6 2.28 -9.37 -17.34
CA LEU A 6 2.35 -8.74 -16.03
C LEU A 6 3.71 -8.06 -15.80
N GLU A 7 4.80 -8.72 -16.18
CA GLU A 7 6.14 -8.11 -16.13
C GLU A 7 6.21 -6.80 -16.93
N THR A 8 5.60 -6.79 -18.12
CA THR A 8 5.50 -5.58 -18.94
C THR A 8 4.71 -4.46 -18.23
N GLN A 9 3.62 -4.79 -17.54
CA GLN A 9 2.82 -3.80 -16.81
C GLN A 9 3.56 -3.24 -15.60
N ILE A 10 4.29 -4.08 -14.86
CA ILE A 10 5.14 -3.66 -13.74
C ILE A 10 6.18 -2.64 -14.24
N GLU A 11 6.87 -2.95 -15.34
CA GLU A 11 7.85 -2.03 -15.94
C GLU A 11 7.24 -0.69 -16.37
N ILE A 12 6.02 -0.70 -16.91
CA ILE A 12 5.31 0.52 -17.30
C ILE A 12 5.03 1.40 -16.08
N GLU A 13 4.50 0.83 -14.99
CA GLU A 13 4.23 1.63 -13.79
C GLU A 13 5.50 2.15 -13.12
N LEU A 14 6.57 1.36 -13.11
CA LEU A 14 7.88 1.83 -12.63
C LEU A 14 8.41 3.01 -13.46
N LYS A 15 8.20 3.01 -14.78
CA LYS A 15 8.56 4.13 -15.65
C LYS A 15 7.70 5.37 -15.38
N HIS A 16 6.39 5.21 -15.13
CA HIS A 16 5.53 6.33 -14.74
C HIS A 16 6.00 6.98 -13.42
N ILE A 17 6.33 6.15 -12.42
CA ILE A 17 6.86 6.64 -11.14
C ILE A 17 8.19 7.36 -11.34
N LEU A 18 9.09 6.78 -12.15
CA LEU A 18 10.39 7.40 -12.47
C LEU A 18 10.21 8.78 -13.10
N ILE A 19 9.34 8.91 -14.10
CA ILE A 19 9.06 10.19 -14.76
C ILE A 19 8.57 11.22 -13.73
N GLU A 20 7.60 10.88 -12.89
CA GLU A 20 7.08 11.82 -11.89
C GLU A 20 8.18 12.25 -10.89
N LEU A 21 9.07 11.34 -10.48
CA LEU A 21 10.23 11.66 -9.64
C LEU A 21 11.22 12.61 -10.33
N GLU A 22 11.54 12.40 -11.60
CA GLU A 22 12.43 13.26 -12.38
C GLU A 22 11.91 14.70 -12.48
N TYR A 23 10.58 14.88 -12.52
CA TYR A 23 9.94 16.19 -12.52
C TYR A 23 9.58 16.73 -11.13
N GLY A 24 9.92 16.01 -10.05
CA GLY A 24 9.62 16.41 -8.67
C GLY A 24 8.12 16.50 -8.37
N ARG A 25 7.30 15.65 -8.99
CA ARG A 25 5.85 15.63 -8.87
C ARG A 25 5.39 14.32 -8.21
N THR A 26 4.25 14.37 -7.51
CA THR A 26 3.66 13.18 -6.87
C THR A 26 2.17 13.01 -7.13
N ASN A 27 1.57 13.83 -8.00
CA ASN A 27 0.11 13.94 -8.18
C ASN A 27 -0.56 12.61 -8.53
N HIS A 28 0.14 11.72 -9.25
CA HIS A 28 -0.40 10.44 -9.71
C HIS A 28 0.22 9.23 -9.00
N PHE A 29 1.04 9.44 -7.96
CA PHE A 29 1.76 8.35 -7.28
C PHE A 29 0.80 7.28 -6.77
N ARG A 30 -0.30 7.67 -6.12
CA ARG A 30 -1.32 6.71 -5.65
C ARG A 30 -1.76 5.75 -6.75
N HIS A 31 -1.98 6.26 -7.96
CA HIS A 31 -2.45 5.44 -9.07
C HIS A 31 -1.39 4.41 -9.49
N PHE A 32 -0.18 4.89 -9.78
CA PHE A 32 0.91 4.04 -10.28
C PHE A 32 1.42 3.06 -9.22
N ILE A 33 1.52 3.49 -7.96
CA ILE A 33 1.98 2.66 -6.84
C ILE A 33 0.96 1.55 -6.53
N ASP A 34 -0.34 1.87 -6.44
CA ASP A 34 -1.37 0.86 -6.19
C ASP A 34 -1.47 -0.13 -7.37
N GLN A 35 -1.29 0.33 -8.61
CA GLN A 35 -1.25 -0.53 -9.80
C GLN A 35 -0.02 -1.43 -9.83
N TYR A 36 1.17 -0.87 -9.58
CA TYR A 36 2.41 -1.63 -9.46
C TYR A 36 2.25 -2.77 -8.45
N PHE A 37 1.70 -2.47 -7.27
CA PHE A 37 1.48 -3.49 -6.22
C PHE A 37 0.57 -4.60 -6.73
N CYS A 38 -0.56 -4.23 -7.35
CA CYS A 38 -1.51 -5.20 -7.88
C CYS A 38 -0.87 -6.10 -8.94
N TYR A 39 -0.11 -5.54 -9.89
CA TYR A 39 0.55 -6.35 -10.91
C TYR A 39 1.64 -7.25 -10.32
N LYS A 40 2.40 -6.78 -9.33
CA LYS A 40 3.44 -7.56 -8.62
C LYS A 40 2.85 -8.76 -7.89
N GLN A 41 1.68 -8.60 -7.25
CA GLN A 41 1.00 -9.69 -6.53
C GLN A 41 0.09 -10.55 -7.43
N GLY A 42 -0.08 -10.17 -8.71
CA GLY A 42 -1.01 -10.85 -9.62
C GLY A 42 -2.49 -10.53 -9.35
N TYR A 43 -2.78 -9.48 -8.59
CA TYR A 43 -4.13 -8.98 -8.30
C TYR A 43 -4.71 -8.26 -9.51
N VAL A 44 -5.25 -9.03 -10.44
CA VAL A 44 -5.77 -8.52 -11.71
C VAL A 44 -7.15 -9.08 -12.02
N THR A 45 -7.98 -8.24 -12.62
CA THR A 45 -9.27 -8.65 -13.19
C THR A 45 -9.06 -9.64 -14.35
N LYS A 46 -10.15 -10.28 -14.80
CA LYS A 46 -10.16 -11.16 -16.00
C LYS A 46 -9.57 -10.48 -17.25
N ASN A 47 -9.61 -9.15 -17.32
CA ASN A 47 -9.07 -8.36 -18.43
C ASN A 47 -7.61 -7.93 -18.22
N ASN A 48 -6.91 -8.47 -17.21
CA ASN A 48 -5.54 -8.11 -16.79
C ASN A 48 -5.38 -6.64 -16.34
N LYS A 49 -6.45 -6.00 -15.87
CA LYS A 49 -6.37 -4.68 -15.21
C LYS A 49 -6.15 -4.87 -13.71
N ALA A 50 -5.34 -4.02 -13.08
CA ALA A 50 -5.14 -4.01 -11.63
C ALA A 50 -6.47 -4.05 -10.85
N SER A 51 -6.53 -4.91 -9.83
CA SER A 51 -7.72 -5.18 -9.02
C SER A 51 -7.48 -4.78 -7.56
N TRP A 52 -7.79 -3.54 -7.22
CA TRP A 52 -7.59 -3.03 -5.85
C TRP A 52 -8.42 -3.77 -4.80
N SER A 53 -9.59 -4.31 -5.20
CA SER A 53 -10.44 -5.10 -4.31
C SER A 53 -9.80 -6.41 -3.85
N GLU A 54 -8.83 -6.93 -4.61
CA GLU A 54 -8.10 -8.14 -4.21
C GLU A 54 -7.04 -7.88 -3.15
N ILE A 55 -6.69 -6.62 -2.87
CA ILE A 55 -5.83 -6.31 -1.72
C ILE A 55 -6.59 -6.61 -0.41
N VAL A 56 -7.90 -6.35 -0.38
CA VAL A 56 -8.75 -6.49 0.79
C VAL A 56 -8.84 -7.97 1.19
N GLY A 57 -8.27 -8.29 2.36
CA GLY A 57 -8.29 -9.62 2.98
C GLY A 57 -7.21 -10.61 2.52
N ASN A 58 -6.44 -10.29 1.46
CA ASN A 58 -5.35 -11.14 0.96
C ASN A 58 -3.94 -10.67 1.41
N GLU A 59 -3.84 -9.45 1.92
CA GLU A 59 -2.63 -8.93 2.56
C GLU A 59 -2.78 -8.97 4.10
N PHE A 60 -1.96 -8.19 4.81
CA PHE A 60 -2.10 -8.07 6.26
C PHE A 60 -3.54 -7.69 6.63
N THR A 61 -4.09 -8.29 7.68
CA THR A 61 -5.48 -8.07 8.08
C THR A 61 -5.55 -8.00 9.60
N SER A 62 -6.26 -7.02 10.13
CA SER A 62 -6.52 -6.94 11.57
C SER A 62 -7.49 -8.04 12.02
N ALA A 63 -7.43 -8.40 13.31
CA ALA A 63 -8.35 -9.39 13.86
C ALA A 63 -9.82 -8.93 13.75
N ALA A 64 -10.10 -7.64 13.89
CA ALA A 64 -11.44 -7.09 13.74
C ALA A 64 -11.91 -7.12 12.28
N ALA A 65 -11.06 -6.70 11.34
CA ALA A 65 -11.38 -6.76 9.91
C ALA A 65 -11.58 -8.19 9.42
N ARG A 66 -10.80 -9.16 9.93
CA ARG A 66 -10.99 -10.59 9.61
C ARG A 66 -12.38 -11.07 10.02
N LYS A 67 -12.87 -10.71 11.21
CA LYS A 67 -14.22 -11.05 11.66
C LYS A 67 -15.30 -10.49 10.72
N VAL A 68 -15.11 -9.27 10.22
CA VAL A 68 -16.03 -8.66 9.24
C VAL A 68 -15.99 -9.39 7.89
N LEU A 69 -14.80 -9.82 7.43
CA LEU A 69 -14.65 -10.58 6.18
C LEU A 69 -15.28 -11.97 6.25
N ASP A 70 -15.21 -12.61 7.41
CA ASP A 70 -15.72 -13.97 7.65
C ASP A 70 -17.24 -13.98 7.96
N ASP A 71 -17.86 -12.81 8.18
CA ASP A 71 -19.29 -12.69 8.43
C ASP A 71 -20.10 -13.05 7.15
N PRO A 72 -20.97 -14.07 7.19
CA PRO A 72 -21.79 -14.46 6.04
C PRO A 72 -22.74 -13.35 5.60
N ASN A 73 -23.08 -12.39 6.47
CA ASN A 73 -23.84 -11.19 6.13
C ASN A 73 -22.89 -10.14 5.51
N ARG A 74 -22.48 -10.41 4.26
CA ARG A 74 -21.53 -9.64 3.44
C ARG A 74 -21.84 -8.15 3.23
N SER A 75 -22.96 -7.62 3.75
CA SER A 75 -23.28 -6.19 3.74
C SER A 75 -22.25 -5.34 4.49
N ASN A 76 -21.41 -5.96 5.33
CA ASN A 76 -20.43 -5.26 6.17
C ASN A 76 -19.11 -4.92 5.47
N LYS A 77 -18.97 -5.13 4.15
CA LYS A 77 -17.77 -4.71 3.40
C LYS A 77 -17.51 -3.21 3.47
N GLU A 78 -18.56 -2.41 3.69
CA GLU A 78 -18.42 -0.97 3.92
C GLU A 78 -17.75 -0.63 5.26
N LEU A 79 -17.50 -1.59 6.15
CA LEU A 79 -16.88 -1.38 7.46
C LEU A 79 -15.36 -1.59 7.46
N ILE A 80 -14.79 -2.04 6.35
CA ILE A 80 -13.36 -2.29 6.20
C ILE A 80 -12.82 -1.53 4.99
N ASP A 81 -11.53 -1.21 5.04
CA ASP A 81 -10.83 -0.59 3.90
C ASP A 81 -9.41 -1.16 3.76
N LYS A 82 -8.84 -1.02 2.57
CA LYS A 82 -7.41 -1.20 2.36
C LYS A 82 -6.68 0.05 2.81
N GLU A 83 -5.56 -0.15 3.47
CA GLU A 83 -4.73 0.91 4.03
C GLU A 83 -3.27 0.64 3.67
N HIS A 84 -2.52 1.68 3.32
CA HIS A 84 -1.07 1.58 3.17
C HIS A 84 -0.44 1.50 4.56
N VAL A 85 0.30 0.43 4.90
CA VAL A 85 0.88 0.25 6.24
C VAL A 85 1.79 1.42 6.62
N VAL A 86 2.73 1.76 5.73
CA VAL A 86 3.42 3.06 5.74
C VAL A 86 2.60 4.02 4.88
N PRO A 87 2.17 5.18 5.38
CA PRO A 87 1.29 6.08 4.63
C PRO A 87 1.89 6.47 3.27
N LEU A 88 1.06 6.54 2.24
CA LEU A 88 1.50 6.90 0.89
C LEU A 88 2.32 8.20 0.86
N LYS A 89 1.91 9.22 1.63
CA LYS A 89 2.63 10.49 1.74
C LYS A 89 4.07 10.31 2.24
N VAL A 90 4.27 9.40 3.19
CA VAL A 90 5.61 9.08 3.72
C VAL A 90 6.43 8.34 2.68
N LEU A 91 5.83 7.42 1.93
CA LEU A 91 6.49 6.75 0.80
C LEU A 91 6.89 7.75 -0.30
N GLU A 92 6.02 8.71 -0.62
CA GLU A 92 6.29 9.81 -1.57
C GLU A 92 7.50 10.63 -1.12
N GLU A 93 7.53 11.07 0.15
CA GLU A 93 8.63 11.84 0.73
C GLU A 93 9.95 11.05 0.75
N MET A 94 9.90 9.73 0.96
CA MET A 94 11.08 8.85 0.91
C MET A 94 11.57 8.67 -0.52
N LEU A 95 10.67 8.43 -1.49
CA LEU A 95 11.01 8.29 -2.91
C LEU A 95 11.65 9.57 -3.47
N LEU A 96 11.14 10.75 -3.12
CA LEU A 96 11.69 12.03 -3.57
C LEU A 96 13.11 12.31 -3.06
N LYS A 97 13.56 11.63 -2.00
CA LYS A 97 14.92 11.75 -1.46
C LYS A 97 15.93 10.85 -2.17
N ILE A 98 15.47 9.93 -3.04
CA ILE A 98 16.35 9.03 -3.79
C ILE A 98 17.11 9.84 -4.83
N ASN A 99 18.43 9.86 -4.72
CA ASN A 99 19.30 10.47 -5.73
C ASN A 99 19.44 9.52 -6.92
N ASN A 100 19.30 10.07 -8.14
CA ASN A 100 19.41 9.32 -9.40
C ASN A 100 18.51 8.07 -9.43
N PRO A 101 17.17 8.23 -9.29
CA PRO A 101 16.26 7.09 -9.29
C PRO A 101 16.36 6.30 -10.60
N THR A 102 16.22 4.98 -10.50
CA THR A 102 16.07 4.08 -11.64
C THR A 102 14.89 3.16 -11.38
N THR A 103 14.29 2.56 -12.41
CA THR A 103 13.18 1.60 -12.23
C THR A 103 13.55 0.46 -11.28
N LYS A 104 14.81 0.00 -11.31
CA LYS A 104 15.30 -1.02 -10.37
C LYS A 104 15.31 -0.52 -8.93
N ILE A 105 15.85 0.68 -8.68
CA ILE A 105 15.88 1.27 -7.33
C ILE A 105 14.46 1.48 -6.80
N ILE A 106 13.53 1.90 -7.66
CA ILE A 106 12.12 2.07 -7.31
C ILE A 106 11.47 0.71 -7.01
N ASP A 107 11.72 -0.33 -7.81
CA ASP A 107 11.20 -1.69 -7.57
C ASP A 107 11.71 -2.26 -6.23
N ASP A 108 13.01 -2.11 -5.95
CA ASP A 108 13.61 -2.53 -4.68
C ASP A 108 12.98 -1.77 -3.50
N PHE A 109 12.83 -0.44 -3.63
CA PHE A 109 12.19 0.41 -2.62
C PHE A 109 10.75 -0.02 -2.34
N LEU A 110 9.92 -0.14 -3.37
CA LEU A 110 8.51 -0.50 -3.22
C LEU A 110 8.36 -1.93 -2.68
N SER A 111 9.18 -2.88 -3.14
CA SER A 111 9.19 -4.25 -2.62
C SER A 111 9.50 -4.30 -1.12
N GLN A 112 10.30 -3.36 -0.63
CA GLN A 112 10.63 -3.25 0.79
C GLN A 112 9.55 -2.51 1.59
N TRP A 113 9.07 -1.37 1.11
CA TRP A 113 8.32 -0.40 1.91
C TRP A 113 6.81 -0.37 1.65
N LEU A 114 6.37 -0.80 0.45
CA LEU A 114 4.97 -0.79 0.07
C LEU A 114 4.27 -2.05 0.58
N LEU A 115 3.58 -1.90 1.72
CA LEU A 115 2.74 -2.93 2.30
C LEU A 115 1.31 -2.40 2.43
N PHE A 116 0.34 -3.29 2.24
CA PHE A 116 -1.06 -3.00 2.50
C PHE A 116 -1.58 -3.82 3.67
N ALA A 117 -2.55 -3.25 4.38
CA ALA A 117 -3.35 -3.96 5.35
C ALA A 117 -4.84 -3.73 5.10
N THR A 118 -5.66 -4.64 5.61
CA THR A 118 -7.12 -4.49 5.72
C THR A 118 -7.46 -4.23 7.18
N ILE A 119 -8.05 -3.06 7.44
CA ILE A 119 -8.43 -2.61 8.77
C ILE A 119 -9.90 -2.18 8.77
N THR A 120 -10.52 -2.07 9.94
CA THR A 120 -11.89 -1.53 10.05
C THR A 120 -11.89 0.00 10.02
N LYS A 121 -13.05 0.60 9.74
CA LYS A 121 -13.25 2.05 9.85
C LYS A 121 -12.98 2.58 11.25
N GLU A 122 -13.27 1.82 12.29
CA GLU A 122 -12.96 2.19 13.68
C GLU A 122 -11.46 2.25 13.92
N GLU A 123 -10.70 1.30 13.37
CA GLU A 123 -9.23 1.26 13.45
C GLU A 123 -8.60 2.42 12.65
N ASP A 124 -9.09 2.70 11.45
CA ASP A 124 -8.67 3.87 10.65
C ASP A 124 -8.97 5.20 11.36
N ASN A 125 -10.15 5.30 11.98
CA ASN A 125 -10.51 6.46 12.80
C ASN A 125 -9.59 6.61 14.02
N LEU A 126 -9.12 5.51 14.61
CA LEU A 126 -8.17 5.57 15.72
C LEU A 126 -6.81 6.10 15.27
N LEU A 127 -6.30 5.65 14.11
CA LEU A 127 -5.10 6.23 13.49
C LEU A 127 -5.28 7.73 13.24
N THR A 128 -6.42 8.11 12.68
CA THR A 128 -6.74 9.51 12.38
C THR A 128 -6.77 10.37 13.64
N LYS A 129 -7.41 9.91 14.72
CA LYS A 129 -7.48 10.62 16.00
C LYS A 129 -6.11 10.86 16.64
N ASN A 130 -5.14 9.98 16.37
CA ASN A 130 -3.77 10.09 16.86
C ASN A 130 -2.84 10.86 15.88
N GLY A 131 -3.39 11.46 14.81
CA GLY A 131 -2.59 12.19 13.81
C GLY A 131 -1.79 11.28 12.87
N LEU A 132 -2.07 9.97 12.85
CA LEU A 132 -1.31 8.96 12.10
C LEU A 132 -1.96 8.57 10.76
N LYS A 133 -3.01 9.29 10.32
CA LYS A 133 -3.68 9.01 9.03
C LYS A 133 -2.72 9.07 7.85
N SER A 134 -1.84 10.07 7.84
CA SER A 134 -0.92 10.34 6.72
C SER A 134 0.52 10.57 7.19
N ALA A 135 0.84 10.14 8.40
CA ALA A 135 2.16 10.31 9.02
C ALA A 135 2.54 9.08 9.85
N MET A 136 3.84 8.82 9.96
CA MET A 136 4.40 7.86 10.92
C MET A 136 4.55 8.52 12.31
N PRO A 137 4.71 7.73 13.40
CA PRO A 137 4.95 8.29 14.72
C PRO A 137 6.18 9.21 14.78
N GLN A 138 6.19 10.13 15.74
CA GLN A 138 7.31 11.06 15.92
C GLN A 138 8.62 10.30 16.15
N GLY A 139 9.68 10.68 15.44
CA GLY A 139 10.99 10.03 15.51
C GLY A 139 11.16 8.81 14.60
N PHE A 140 10.12 8.45 13.84
CA PHE A 140 10.19 7.37 12.86
C PHE A 140 11.33 7.58 11.85
N ASN A 141 12.09 6.52 11.59
CA ASN A 141 13.19 6.45 10.64
C ASN A 141 13.22 5.10 9.91
N GLU A 142 14.14 4.95 8.95
CA GLU A 142 14.21 3.78 8.07
C GLU A 142 14.60 2.45 8.77
N SER A 143 15.10 2.51 10.01
CA SER A 143 15.39 1.31 10.81
C SER A 143 14.21 0.84 11.67
N ASP A 144 13.15 1.66 11.78
CA ASP A 144 11.96 1.31 12.55
C ASP A 144 11.06 0.32 11.81
N SER A 145 10.14 -0.28 12.58
CA SER A 145 9.11 -1.16 12.03
C SER A 145 8.21 -0.41 11.06
N LYS A 146 7.93 -1.03 9.91
CA LYS A 146 6.89 -0.52 8.99
C LYS A 146 5.52 -0.43 9.66
N PHE A 147 5.30 -1.26 10.68
CA PHE A 147 4.06 -1.34 11.45
C PHE A 147 4.00 -0.36 12.63
N SER A 148 4.96 0.57 12.78
CA SER A 148 5.02 1.47 13.94
C SER A 148 3.73 2.26 14.21
N ARG A 149 2.94 2.61 13.17
CA ARG A 149 1.62 3.24 13.38
C ARG A 149 0.65 2.33 14.13
N TYR A 150 0.68 1.05 13.81
CA TYR A 150 -0.20 0.05 14.41
C TYR A 150 0.26 -0.28 15.83
N ASP A 151 1.58 -0.42 16.03
CA ASP A 151 2.17 -0.60 17.37
C ASP A 151 1.76 0.56 18.32
N PHE A 152 1.79 1.80 17.82
CA PHE A 152 1.40 2.99 18.59
C PHE A 152 -0.04 2.94 19.12
N ILE A 153 -0.97 2.37 18.35
CA ILE A 153 -2.39 2.25 18.74
C ILE A 153 -2.76 0.84 19.26
N ASN A 154 -1.76 -0.02 19.51
CA ASN A 154 -1.94 -1.43 19.91
C ASN A 154 -2.78 -2.26 18.91
N LEU A 155 -2.66 -1.95 17.62
CA LEU A 155 -3.30 -2.70 16.54
C LEU A 155 -2.40 -3.83 16.06
N THR A 156 -2.91 -5.06 16.06
CA THR A 156 -2.21 -6.21 15.48
C THR A 156 -2.80 -6.59 14.13
N VAL A 157 -1.94 -6.74 13.12
CA VAL A 157 -2.30 -7.27 11.81
C VAL A 157 -1.51 -8.54 11.50
N LYS A 158 -2.12 -9.47 10.78
CA LYS A 158 -1.50 -10.73 10.35
C LYS A 158 -1.72 -10.94 8.87
N LYS A 159 -0.70 -11.44 8.16
CA LYS A 159 -0.83 -11.88 6.78
C LYS A 159 -1.48 -13.26 6.73
#